data_AF-A0A2P6MNR7-F1
#
_entry.id   AF-A0A2P6MNR7-F1
#
_cell.length_a   1.000
_cell.length_b   1.000
_cell.length_c   1.000
_cell.angle_alpha   90.00
_cell.angle_beta   90.00
_cell.angle_gamma   90.00
#
_symmetry.space_group_name_H-M   'P 1'
#
loop_
_entity.id
_entity.type
_entity.pdbx_description
1 polymer ?
#
loop_
_entity_poly.entity_id
_entity_poly.type
_entity_poly.pdbx_seq_one_letter_code
_entity_poly.pdbx_strand_id
1 'polypeptide(L)'
;MRQYDLLFCILLGLSIAHAATMSWRNTYGCYAHGGNVAFNTSYCWDSGVVPSAGDTAIISLGTTSYGVEIDTNVSLSQLTVDGSHVTISSGETNISSITLINEAQLFYQTDSSSSSSIFISGGSSLVPLNSRLSVSQLTFSNASLYIAMHETFDLYCHSVAVQGSGLSISSSTKARTQLGWHFDSMSINGDIVDSASISHYY
;
A
#
# COMPACT_ATOMS: atom_id res chain seq x y z
N MET A 1 -30.91 44.94 2.00
CA MET A 1 -29.76 44.37 1.27
C MET A 1 -28.81 43.68 2.26
N ARG A 2 -29.14 42.47 2.73
CA ARG A 2 -28.27 41.72 3.66
C ARG A 2 -28.47 40.20 3.65
N GLN A 3 -29.31 39.70 2.75
CA GLN A 3 -29.75 38.30 2.73
C GLN A 3 -29.25 37.53 1.50
N TYR A 4 -28.69 38.22 0.50
CA TYR A 4 -28.12 37.60 -0.70
C TYR A 4 -26.63 37.24 -0.54
N ASP A 5 -25.88 37.92 0.33
CA ASP A 5 -24.46 37.63 0.56
C ASP A 5 -24.21 36.33 1.34
N LEU A 6 -25.13 35.96 2.25
CA LEU A 6 -25.04 34.72 3.02
C LEU A 6 -25.33 33.47 2.19
N LEU A 7 -26.19 33.56 1.18
CA LEU A 7 -26.52 32.44 0.31
C LEU A 7 -25.35 32.12 -0.65
N PHE A 8 -24.61 33.14 -1.09
CA PHE A 8 -23.48 32.99 -2.01
C PHE A 8 -22.25 32.37 -1.32
N CYS A 9 -22.01 32.66 -0.03
CA CYS A 9 -20.96 32.01 0.76
C CYS A 9 -21.26 30.53 1.07
N ILE A 10 -22.54 30.15 1.23
CA ILE A 10 -22.92 28.74 1.44
C ILE A 10 -22.83 27.95 0.12
N LEU A 11 -23.17 28.56 -1.02
CA LEU A 11 -23.06 27.93 -2.34
C LEU A 11 -21.61 27.74 -2.83
N LEU A 12 -20.66 28.57 -2.38
CA LEU A 12 -19.23 28.40 -2.64
C LEU A 12 -18.52 27.45 -1.66
N GLY A 13 -19.16 27.10 -0.53
CA GLY A 13 -18.62 26.17 0.47
C GLY A 13 -19.02 24.70 0.27
N LEU A 14 -19.77 24.40 -0.79
CA LEU A 14 -20.37 23.08 -1.07
C LEU A 14 -19.91 22.51 -2.42
N SER A 15 -18.68 22.78 -2.86
CA SER A 15 -18.00 21.80 -3.71
C SER A 15 -17.53 20.68 -2.79
N ILE A 16 -18.46 19.78 -2.43
CA ILE A 16 -18.11 18.50 -1.84
C ILE A 16 -17.20 17.85 -2.88
N ALA A 17 -15.89 17.84 -2.62
CA ALA A 17 -14.98 16.95 -3.34
C ALA A 17 -15.49 15.55 -3.03
N HIS A 18 -16.32 15.04 -3.93
CA HIS A 18 -17.00 13.77 -3.73
C HIS A 18 -15.92 12.70 -3.89
N ALA A 19 -15.58 12.01 -2.80
CA ALA A 19 -14.68 10.89 -2.83
C ALA A 19 -15.13 9.93 -3.93
N ALA A 20 -14.33 9.81 -4.98
CA ALA A 20 -14.62 8.94 -6.11
C ALA A 20 -13.90 7.61 -5.92
N THR A 21 -14.50 6.53 -6.40
CA THR A 21 -13.79 5.27 -6.61
C THR A 21 -13.42 5.18 -8.07
N MET A 22 -12.13 5.04 -8.35
CA MET A 22 -11.58 4.96 -9.70
C MET A 22 -10.80 3.65 -9.85
N SER A 23 -10.97 2.99 -10.99
CA SER A 23 -10.35 1.69 -11.24
C SER A 23 -9.34 1.77 -12.37
N TRP A 24 -8.17 1.20 -12.14
CA TRP A 24 -7.21 0.84 -13.17
C TRP A 24 -7.46 -0.59 -13.59
N ARG A 25 -7.87 -0.77 -14.84
CA ARG A 25 -8.03 -2.08 -15.49
C ARG A 25 -7.06 -2.16 -16.65
N ASN A 26 -6.69 -3.37 -17.06
CA ASN A 26 -5.88 -3.61 -18.27
C ASN A 26 -6.64 -3.30 -19.58
N THR A 27 -7.23 -2.11 -19.64
CA THR A 27 -8.00 -1.57 -20.76
C THR A 27 -7.15 -0.47 -21.40
N TYR A 28 -7.26 -0.27 -22.70
CA TYR A 28 -6.62 0.84 -23.43
C TYR A 28 -5.08 0.81 -23.53
N GLY A 29 -4.45 -0.36 -23.45
CA GLY A 29 -3.00 -0.48 -23.67
C GLY A 29 -2.14 -0.03 -22.50
N CYS A 30 -2.72 0.06 -21.30
CA CYS A 30 -2.04 0.38 -20.05
C CYS A 30 -1.27 -0.81 -19.47
N TYR A 31 -0.40 -1.39 -20.30
CA TYR A 31 0.57 -2.41 -19.94
C TYR A 31 1.93 -1.98 -20.48
N ALA A 32 2.98 -2.14 -19.68
CA ALA A 32 4.34 -2.00 -20.15
C ALA A 32 4.88 -3.40 -20.47
N HIS A 33 5.43 -3.62 -21.68
CA HIS A 33 6.12 -4.87 -22.01
C HIS A 33 7.40 -4.99 -21.16
N GLY A 34 7.25 -5.57 -19.96
CA GLY A 34 8.35 -5.82 -19.01
C GLY A 34 8.71 -4.64 -18.11
N GLY A 35 7.79 -3.70 -17.85
CA GLY A 35 8.03 -2.54 -16.98
C GLY A 35 6.80 -2.14 -16.16
N ASN A 36 6.87 -0.99 -15.50
CA ASN A 36 5.73 -0.39 -14.79
C ASN A 36 5.13 0.76 -15.60
N VAL A 37 3.83 0.99 -15.45
CA VAL A 37 3.15 2.18 -15.99
C VAL A 37 3.01 3.21 -14.87
N ALA A 38 3.34 4.47 -15.14
CA ALA A 38 3.25 5.52 -14.13
C ALA A 38 1.79 5.77 -13.71
N PHE A 39 1.53 5.84 -12.40
CA PHE A 39 0.20 6.02 -11.80
C PHE A 39 -0.53 7.28 -12.29
N ASN A 40 0.22 8.33 -12.65
CA ASN A 40 -0.30 9.59 -13.18
C ASN A 40 -0.76 9.51 -14.65
N THR A 41 -0.74 8.33 -15.27
CA THR A 41 -1.24 8.12 -16.63
C THR A 41 -2.77 8.14 -16.64
N SER A 42 -3.34 9.34 -16.81
CA SER A 42 -4.78 9.59 -16.63
C SER A 42 -5.70 8.69 -17.46
N TYR A 43 -5.36 8.39 -18.71
CA TYR A 43 -6.17 7.56 -19.60
C TYR A 43 -6.20 6.08 -19.21
N CYS A 44 -5.38 5.65 -18.24
CA CYS A 44 -5.40 4.31 -17.69
C CYS A 44 -6.41 4.11 -16.56
N TRP A 45 -6.94 5.21 -16.03
CA TRP A 45 -8.07 5.19 -15.11
C TRP A 45 -9.37 5.14 -15.90
N ASP A 46 -10.34 4.35 -15.43
CA ASP A 46 -11.68 4.24 -16.01
C ASP A 46 -12.42 5.58 -16.11
N SER A 47 -12.14 6.49 -15.18
CA SER A 47 -12.63 7.87 -15.16
C SER A 47 -11.94 8.80 -16.17
N GLY A 48 -10.78 8.40 -16.71
CA GLY A 48 -9.88 9.27 -17.46
C GLY A 48 -9.16 10.34 -16.61
N VAL A 49 -9.24 10.23 -15.28
CA VAL A 49 -8.69 11.19 -14.32
C VAL A 49 -7.84 10.44 -13.28
N VAL A 50 -6.72 11.03 -12.88
CA VAL A 50 -5.86 10.45 -11.84
C VAL A 50 -6.51 10.65 -10.46
N PRO A 51 -6.64 9.59 -9.63
CA PRO A 51 -7.18 9.69 -8.28
C PRO A 51 -6.34 10.61 -7.40
N SER A 52 -7.02 11.32 -6.49
CA SER A 52 -6.44 12.37 -5.67
C SER A 52 -6.89 12.28 -4.22
N ALA A 53 -6.60 13.32 -3.42
CA ALA A 53 -6.90 13.34 -2.00
C ALA A 53 -8.40 13.11 -1.75
N GLY A 54 -8.72 12.10 -0.92
CA GLY A 54 -10.09 11.69 -0.63
C GLY A 54 -10.62 10.58 -1.54
N ASP A 55 -10.00 10.32 -2.70
CA ASP A 55 -10.43 9.27 -3.61
C ASP A 55 -9.98 7.88 -3.14
N THR A 56 -10.64 6.86 -3.69
CA THR A 56 -10.27 5.45 -3.61
C THR A 56 -9.75 5.00 -4.97
N ALA A 57 -8.53 4.48 -5.02
CA ALA A 57 -7.93 3.89 -6.20
C ALA A 57 -7.96 2.35 -6.11
N ILE A 58 -8.40 1.69 -7.17
CA ILE A 58 -8.39 0.21 -7.28
C ILE A 58 -7.52 -0.17 -8.47
N ILE A 59 -6.47 -0.95 -8.26
CA ILE A 59 -5.58 -1.45 -9.31
C ILE A 59 -5.77 -2.96 -9.44
N SER A 60 -6.30 -3.39 -10.59
CA SER A 60 -6.67 -4.79 -10.88
C SER A 60 -6.26 -5.21 -12.29
N LEU A 61 -4.96 -5.44 -12.49
CA LEU A 61 -4.32 -5.88 -13.72
C LEU A 61 -4.48 -7.39 -13.98
N GLY A 62 -4.67 -8.20 -12.92
CA GLY A 62 -4.74 -9.66 -13.02
C GLY A 62 -3.41 -10.32 -13.41
N THR A 63 -2.30 -9.63 -13.15
CA THR A 63 -0.94 -10.11 -13.40
C THR A 63 0.06 -9.33 -12.57
N THR A 64 1.18 -9.99 -12.24
CA THR A 64 2.33 -9.42 -11.54
C THR A 64 3.55 -9.26 -12.47
N SER A 65 3.43 -9.56 -13.76
CA SER A 65 4.55 -9.48 -14.73
C SER A 65 4.90 -8.04 -15.16
N TYR A 66 3.99 -7.11 -14.94
CA TYR A 66 4.15 -5.67 -15.06
C TYR A 66 3.27 -5.02 -13.99
N GLY A 67 3.48 -3.74 -13.71
CA GLY A 67 2.80 -3.08 -12.60
C GLY A 67 2.49 -1.62 -12.82
N VAL A 68 2.05 -0.98 -11.73
CA VAL A 68 1.89 0.47 -11.65
C VAL A 68 2.99 1.04 -10.76
N GLU A 69 3.60 2.15 -11.18
CA GLU A 69 4.63 2.86 -10.42
C GLU A 69 4.11 4.20 -9.91
N ILE A 70 4.32 4.44 -8.62
CA ILE A 70 4.03 5.70 -7.91
C ILE A 70 5.39 6.28 -7.47
N ASP A 71 6.00 7.05 -8.35
CA ASP A 71 7.28 7.74 -8.16
C ASP A 71 7.12 9.22 -7.81
N THR A 72 5.89 9.72 -7.84
CA THR A 72 5.49 11.09 -7.51
C THR A 72 4.58 11.10 -6.30
N ASN A 73 4.45 12.27 -5.67
CA ASN A 73 3.62 12.43 -4.47
C ASN A 73 2.15 12.24 -4.82
N VAL A 74 1.54 11.21 -4.26
CA VAL A 74 0.10 10.98 -4.35
C VAL A 74 -0.52 11.02 -2.98
N SER A 75 -1.76 11.49 -2.91
CA SER A 75 -2.56 11.40 -1.70
C SER A 75 -3.87 10.71 -2.02
N LEU A 76 -4.24 9.70 -1.24
CA LEU A 76 -5.44 8.90 -1.43
C LEU A 76 -6.08 8.59 -0.07
N SER A 77 -7.40 8.45 -0.05
CA SER A 77 -8.06 7.86 1.12
C SER A 77 -7.76 6.36 1.20
N GLN A 78 -7.83 5.65 0.06
CA GLN A 78 -7.64 4.21 -0.01
C GLN A 78 -6.98 3.80 -1.31
N LEU A 79 -6.08 2.82 -1.23
CA LEU A 79 -5.53 2.10 -2.38
C LEU A 79 -5.81 0.61 -2.21
N THR A 80 -6.52 0.01 -3.16
CA THR A 80 -6.68 -1.44 -3.26
C THR A 80 -5.86 -1.98 -4.41
N VAL A 81 -5.01 -2.97 -4.14
CA VAL A 81 -4.25 -3.72 -5.13
C VAL A 81 -4.77 -5.14 -5.16
N ASP A 82 -5.31 -5.55 -6.31
CA ASP A 82 -5.97 -6.83 -6.51
C ASP A 82 -5.27 -7.59 -7.64
N GLY A 83 -4.60 -8.70 -7.30
CA GLY A 83 -3.87 -9.52 -8.29
C GLY A 83 -2.95 -8.73 -9.20
N SER A 84 -2.27 -7.73 -8.62
CA SER A 84 -1.48 -6.75 -9.35
C SER A 84 -0.17 -6.45 -8.64
N HIS A 85 0.81 -5.98 -9.40
CA HIS A 85 2.06 -5.45 -8.89
C HIS A 85 2.02 -3.91 -8.85
N VAL A 86 2.34 -3.33 -7.69
CA VAL A 86 2.48 -1.87 -7.50
C VAL A 86 3.80 -1.57 -6.82
N THR A 87 4.53 -0.59 -7.34
CA THR A 87 5.72 -0.02 -6.72
C THR A 87 5.44 1.41 -6.28
N ILE A 88 5.69 1.74 -5.02
CA ILE A 88 5.63 3.11 -4.50
C ILE A 88 7.02 3.46 -4.01
N SER A 89 7.68 4.38 -4.73
CA SER A 89 9.04 4.84 -4.46
C SER A 89 9.08 6.29 -3.96
N SER A 90 7.98 7.04 -4.02
CA SER A 90 7.90 8.38 -3.43
C SER A 90 7.78 8.34 -1.90
N GLY A 91 8.72 9.00 -1.21
CA GLY A 91 8.73 9.13 0.27
C GLY A 91 7.65 10.06 0.84
N GLU A 92 7.01 10.88 0.01
CA GLU A 92 5.97 11.83 0.43
C GLU A 92 4.55 11.36 0.06
N THR A 93 4.39 10.06 -0.21
CA THR A 93 3.10 9.45 -0.50
C THR A 93 2.21 9.42 0.75
N ASN A 94 1.00 9.98 0.67
CA ASN A 94 0.05 10.03 1.78
C ASN A 94 -1.23 9.23 1.46
N ILE A 95 -1.17 7.91 1.66
CA ILE A 95 -2.30 7.00 1.45
C ILE A 95 -2.80 6.54 2.81
N SER A 96 -4.06 6.82 3.15
CA SER A 96 -4.56 6.53 4.51
C SER A 96 -4.74 5.03 4.77
N SER A 97 -5.15 4.26 3.76
CA SER A 97 -5.29 2.80 3.85
C SER A 97 -4.84 2.11 2.57
N ILE A 98 -4.12 0.99 2.70
CA ILE A 98 -3.69 0.15 1.59
C ILE A 98 -4.20 -1.27 1.83
N THR A 99 -4.86 -1.84 0.83
CA THR A 99 -5.37 -3.22 0.85
C THR A 99 -4.74 -4.03 -0.26
N LEU A 100 -4.10 -5.15 0.08
CA LEU A 100 -3.53 -6.10 -0.88
C LEU A 100 -4.30 -7.42 -0.83
N ILE A 101 -4.81 -7.85 -1.98
CA ILE A 101 -5.61 -9.07 -2.12
C ILE A 101 -5.25 -9.87 -3.38
N ASN A 102 -5.61 -11.16 -3.37
CA ASN A 102 -5.50 -12.07 -4.52
C ASN A 102 -4.10 -12.09 -5.15
N GLU A 103 -3.07 -12.44 -4.37
CA GLU A 103 -1.67 -12.53 -4.83
C GLU A 103 -1.06 -11.18 -5.29
N ALA A 104 -1.61 -10.06 -4.82
CA ALA A 104 -1.04 -8.74 -5.08
C ALA A 104 0.35 -8.57 -4.47
N GLN A 105 1.18 -7.73 -5.09
CA GLN A 105 2.52 -7.40 -4.61
C GLN A 105 2.66 -5.89 -4.49
N LEU A 106 3.08 -5.43 -3.31
CA LEU A 106 3.39 -4.03 -3.06
C LEU A 106 4.88 -3.87 -2.71
N PHE A 107 5.62 -3.19 -3.58
CA PHE A 107 6.96 -2.72 -3.28
C PHE A 107 6.82 -1.33 -2.67
N TYR A 108 7.20 -1.17 -1.41
CA TYR A 108 6.84 0.01 -0.64
C TYR A 108 8.05 0.71 -0.05
N GLN A 109 8.30 1.92 -0.52
CA GLN A 109 9.21 2.88 0.10
C GLN A 109 8.37 3.83 0.95
N THR A 110 8.59 3.81 2.26
CA THR A 110 8.14 4.88 3.14
C THR A 110 9.18 5.09 4.23
N ASP A 111 9.64 6.33 4.32
CA ASP A 111 10.59 6.84 5.31
C ASP A 111 9.91 7.77 6.32
N SER A 112 8.68 8.19 6.06
CA SER A 112 7.84 8.96 6.97
C SER A 112 7.10 8.04 7.94
N SER A 113 6.77 8.56 9.14
CA SER A 113 5.85 7.88 10.06
C SER A 113 4.44 7.92 9.45
N SER A 114 4.24 7.07 8.45
CA SER A 114 3.01 7.06 7.66
C SER A 114 1.83 6.69 8.56
N SER A 115 0.75 7.47 8.46
CA SER A 115 -0.53 7.12 9.08
C SER A 115 -1.24 5.98 8.34
N SER A 116 -0.63 5.41 7.29
CA SER A 116 -1.21 4.31 6.53
C SER A 116 -1.53 3.12 7.43
N SER A 117 -2.72 2.57 7.25
CA SER A 117 -3.04 1.21 7.68
C SER A 117 -2.90 0.28 6.48
N ILE A 118 -2.19 -0.84 6.62
CA ILE A 118 -1.99 -1.80 5.54
C ILE A 118 -2.62 -3.13 5.91
N PHE A 119 -3.54 -3.61 5.08
CA PHE A 119 -4.17 -4.92 5.18
C PHE A 119 -3.71 -5.80 4.03
N ILE A 120 -3.20 -6.99 4.34
CA ILE A 120 -2.57 -7.88 3.36
C ILE A 120 -3.19 -9.26 3.50
N SER A 121 -3.72 -9.79 2.40
CA SER A 121 -4.37 -11.10 2.41
C SER A 121 -4.39 -11.82 1.07
N GLY A 122 -4.85 -13.07 1.08
CA GLY A 122 -5.08 -13.84 -0.16
C GLY A 122 -3.80 -14.15 -0.92
N GLY A 123 -2.73 -14.51 -0.22
CA GLY A 123 -1.40 -14.78 -0.79
C GLY A 123 -0.63 -13.51 -1.18
N SER A 124 -1.13 -12.33 -0.82
CA SER A 124 -0.49 -11.07 -1.17
C SER A 124 0.77 -10.79 -0.36
N SER A 125 1.59 -9.91 -0.89
CA SER A 125 2.99 -9.74 -0.48
C SER A 125 3.34 -8.27 -0.30
N LEU A 126 3.95 -7.94 0.84
CA LEU A 126 4.59 -6.66 1.07
C LEU A 126 6.11 -6.81 0.93
N VAL A 127 6.72 -5.94 0.13
CA VAL A 127 8.16 -5.92 -0.15
C VAL A 127 8.71 -4.53 0.18
N PRO A 128 9.15 -4.30 1.42
CA PRO A 128 9.73 -3.02 1.81
C PRO A 128 11.02 -2.72 1.04
N LEU A 129 11.08 -1.55 0.41
CA LEU A 129 12.25 -1.13 -0.38
C LEU A 129 13.40 -0.60 0.49
N ASN A 130 13.08 -0.08 1.66
CA ASN A 130 14.06 0.39 2.65
C ASN A 130 14.23 -0.62 3.79
N SER A 131 15.35 -0.52 4.53
CA SER A 131 15.62 -1.31 5.74
C SER A 131 14.72 -0.93 6.92
N ARG A 132 13.78 -0.02 6.72
CA ARG A 132 12.80 0.41 7.71
C ARG A 132 11.45 0.60 7.04
N LEU A 133 10.39 0.22 7.74
CA LEU A 133 9.01 0.53 7.39
C LEU A 133 8.31 1.16 8.60
N SER A 134 7.61 2.26 8.40
CA SER A 134 6.79 2.89 9.43
C SER A 134 5.35 3.08 8.96
N VAL A 135 4.40 2.48 9.66
CA VAL A 135 2.97 2.52 9.33
C VAL A 135 2.12 2.52 10.60
N SER A 136 0.88 2.98 10.55
CA SER A 136 0.00 3.01 11.72
C SER A 136 -0.43 1.62 12.16
N GLN A 137 -0.86 0.80 11.20
CA GLN A 137 -1.39 -0.53 11.45
C GLN A 137 -0.96 -1.50 10.34
N LEU A 138 -0.65 -2.73 10.72
CA LEU A 138 -0.43 -3.84 9.81
C LEU A 138 -1.31 -5.00 10.18
N THR A 139 -2.01 -5.55 9.19
CA THR A 139 -2.79 -6.77 9.36
C THR A 139 -2.41 -7.76 8.27
N PHE A 140 -2.00 -8.95 8.68
CA PHE A 140 -1.60 -10.05 7.81
C PHE A 140 -2.60 -11.19 7.93
N SER A 141 -3.11 -11.69 6.80
CA SER A 141 -4.07 -12.79 6.76
C SER A 141 -3.87 -13.67 5.52
N ASN A 142 -3.10 -14.76 5.63
CA ASN A 142 -2.58 -15.49 4.46
C ASN A 142 -1.75 -14.53 3.59
N ALA A 143 -0.65 -14.05 4.15
CA ALA A 143 0.15 -12.97 3.57
C ALA A 143 1.64 -13.22 3.76
N SER A 144 2.44 -12.52 2.95
CA SER A 144 3.89 -12.60 2.98
C SER A 144 4.54 -11.24 3.21
N LEU A 145 5.61 -11.23 4.00
CA LEU A 145 6.51 -10.09 4.16
C LEU A 145 7.90 -10.48 3.65
N TYR A 146 8.36 -9.83 2.58
CA TYR A 146 9.66 -10.10 1.96
C TYR A 146 10.66 -9.02 2.37
N ILE A 147 11.51 -9.33 3.34
CA ILE A 147 12.60 -8.44 3.84
C ILE A 147 13.97 -8.80 3.25
N ALA A 148 13.96 -9.62 2.21
CA ALA A 148 15.10 -10.28 1.60
C ALA A 148 16.25 -9.39 1.11
N MET A 149 16.02 -8.08 1.01
CA MET A 149 17.01 -7.11 0.56
C MET A 149 17.85 -6.52 1.70
N HIS A 150 17.51 -6.82 2.96
CA HIS A 150 18.06 -6.13 4.13
C HIS A 150 18.68 -7.13 5.11
N GLU A 151 19.90 -6.84 5.60
CA GLU A 151 20.51 -7.61 6.68
C GLU A 151 19.81 -7.37 8.03
N THR A 152 19.35 -6.14 8.24
CA THR A 152 18.52 -5.72 9.37
C THR A 152 17.33 -4.95 8.82
N PHE A 153 16.14 -5.30 9.25
CA PHE A 153 14.91 -4.61 8.90
C PHE A 153 14.13 -4.25 10.17
N ASP A 154 13.82 -2.96 10.32
CA ASP A 154 13.01 -2.47 11.43
C ASP A 154 11.59 -2.14 10.97
N LEU A 155 10.61 -2.75 11.64
CA LEU A 155 9.20 -2.48 11.45
C LEU A 155 8.63 -1.65 12.60
N TYR A 156 8.29 -0.40 12.31
CA TYR A 156 7.62 0.50 13.25
C TYR A 156 6.13 0.53 12.96
N CYS A 157 5.32 0.00 13.88
CA CYS A 157 3.89 -0.10 13.69
C CYS A 157 3.14 -0.08 15.01
N HIS A 158 2.25 0.89 15.25
CA HIS A 158 1.51 0.99 16.52
C HIS A 158 0.71 -0.29 16.80
N SER A 159 0.08 -0.89 15.78
CA SER A 159 -0.72 -2.11 15.92
C SER A 159 -0.40 -3.14 14.84
N VAL A 160 0.06 -4.31 15.25
CA VAL A 160 0.26 -5.47 14.36
C VAL A 160 -0.76 -6.56 14.65
N ALA A 161 -1.43 -7.04 13.61
CA ALA A 161 -2.33 -8.19 13.70
C ALA A 161 -1.90 -9.27 12.70
N VAL A 162 -1.75 -10.51 13.18
CA VAL A 162 -1.60 -11.70 12.35
C VAL A 162 -2.82 -12.56 12.57
N GLN A 163 -3.55 -12.92 11.51
CA GLN A 163 -4.81 -13.63 11.63
C GLN A 163 -4.99 -14.69 10.54
N GLY A 164 -5.94 -15.61 10.72
CA GLY A 164 -6.27 -16.62 9.72
C GLY A 164 -5.07 -17.55 9.42
N SER A 165 -4.76 -17.78 8.15
CA SER A 165 -3.63 -18.62 7.73
C SER A 165 -2.25 -18.01 7.99
N GLY A 166 -2.18 -16.87 8.69
CA GLY A 166 -0.93 -16.35 9.24
C GLY A 166 -0.12 -15.46 8.30
N LEU A 167 1.16 -15.33 8.65
CA LEU A 167 2.19 -14.52 8.01
C LEU A 167 3.40 -15.39 7.67
N SER A 168 3.82 -15.38 6.42
CA SER A 168 5.12 -15.91 6.00
C SER A 168 6.14 -14.78 5.88
N ILE A 169 7.30 -14.92 6.52
CA ILE A 169 8.38 -13.94 6.45
C ILE A 169 9.52 -14.57 5.66
N SER A 170 9.93 -13.87 4.60
CA SER A 170 10.95 -14.37 3.70
C SER A 170 12.17 -13.47 3.64
N SER A 171 13.34 -14.11 3.67
CA SER A 171 14.62 -13.48 3.39
C SER A 171 15.43 -14.30 2.39
N SER A 172 16.12 -13.64 1.47
CA SER A 172 17.06 -14.27 0.52
C SER A 172 18.52 -14.02 0.87
N THR A 173 18.82 -13.32 1.98
CA THR A 173 20.21 -13.09 2.37
C THR A 173 20.83 -14.40 2.85
N LYS A 174 22.06 -14.69 2.42
CA LYS A 174 22.83 -15.86 2.92
C LYS A 174 23.28 -15.68 4.37
N ALA A 175 23.26 -14.44 4.88
CA ALA A 175 23.51 -14.10 6.28
C ALA A 175 22.20 -14.12 7.09
N ARG A 176 22.31 -14.28 8.41
CA ARG A 176 21.19 -14.21 9.36
C ARG A 176 20.56 -12.82 9.30
N THR A 177 19.31 -12.72 8.85
CA THR A 177 18.56 -11.46 8.83
C THR A 177 18.05 -11.13 10.22
N GLN A 178 18.10 -9.87 10.62
CA GLN A 178 17.49 -9.37 11.84
C GLN A 178 16.18 -8.64 11.51
N LEU A 179 15.11 -8.97 12.21
CA LEU A 179 13.80 -8.32 12.11
C LEU A 179 13.45 -7.68 13.46
N GLY A 180 13.45 -6.36 13.50
CA GLY A 180 13.02 -5.57 14.64
C GLY A 180 11.54 -5.26 14.56
N TRP A 181 10.80 -5.56 15.62
CA TRP A 181 9.40 -5.19 15.75
C TRP A 181 9.26 -4.07 16.78
N HIS A 182 8.75 -2.91 16.38
CA HIS A 182 8.48 -1.79 17.26
C HIS A 182 6.98 -1.50 17.23
N PHE A 183 6.25 -1.93 18.26
CA PHE A 183 4.79 -1.79 18.32
C PHE A 183 4.28 -1.44 19.71
N ASP A 184 3.09 -0.81 19.74
CA ASP A 184 2.35 -0.61 20.98
C ASP A 184 1.51 -1.85 21.32
N SER A 185 1.01 -2.53 20.28
CA SER A 185 0.20 -3.74 20.43
C SER A 185 0.43 -4.74 19.30
N MET A 186 0.42 -6.03 19.66
CA MET A 186 0.47 -7.14 18.71
C MET A 186 -0.57 -8.20 19.08
N SER A 187 -1.38 -8.62 18.11
CA SER A 187 -2.34 -9.71 18.24
C SER A 187 -2.02 -10.80 17.23
N ILE A 188 -1.75 -12.02 17.70
CA ILE A 188 -1.46 -13.18 16.87
C ILE A 188 -2.58 -14.22 17.05
N ASN A 189 -3.35 -14.41 15.98
CA ASN A 189 -4.41 -15.40 15.84
C ASN A 189 -4.23 -16.17 14.50
N GLY A 190 -3.02 -16.70 14.31
CA GLY A 190 -2.52 -17.41 13.14
C GLY A 190 -1.04 -17.72 13.32
N ASP A 191 -0.41 -18.34 12.33
CA ASP A 191 1.02 -18.70 12.41
C ASP A 191 1.93 -17.57 11.89
N ILE A 192 3.15 -17.48 12.43
CA ILE A 192 4.26 -16.72 11.82
C ILE A 192 5.32 -17.74 11.42
N VAL A 193 5.65 -17.80 10.13
CA VAL A 193 6.57 -18.79 9.57
C VAL A 193 7.73 -18.08 8.87
N ASP A 194 8.95 -18.34 9.31
CA ASP A 194 10.15 -17.83 8.67
C ASP A 194 10.66 -18.81 7.60
N SER A 195 10.93 -18.31 6.40
CA SER A 195 11.49 -19.14 5.32
C SER A 195 13.02 -19.27 5.36
N ALA A 196 13.69 -18.63 6.32
CA ALA A 196 15.15 -18.56 6.46
C ALA A 196 15.55 -18.32 7.92
N SER A 197 16.87 -18.20 8.18
CA SER A 197 17.42 -17.82 9.49
C SER A 197 17.12 -16.35 9.81
N ILE A 198 15.92 -16.08 10.33
CA ILE A 198 15.48 -14.76 10.77
C ILE A 198 15.60 -14.68 12.30
N SER A 199 16.16 -13.58 12.79
CA SER A 199 16.24 -13.28 14.21
C SER A 199 15.29 -12.16 14.54
N HIS A 200 14.31 -12.41 15.38
CA HIS A 200 13.41 -11.37 15.85
C HIS A 200 13.96 -10.68 17.10
N TYR A 201 13.78 -9.38 17.16
CA TYR A 201 13.86 -8.60 18.40
C TYR A 201 12.65 -7.66 18.48
N TYR A 202 12.35 -7.24 19.71
CA TYR A 202 11.15 -6.50 20.09
C TYR A 202 11.55 -5.33 20.98
#